data_AF-A0A3D3V5Q8-F1
#
_entry.id   AF-A0A3D3V5Q8-F1
#
_cell.length_a   1.000
_cell.length_b   1.000
_cell.length_c   1.000
_cell.angle_alpha   90.00
_cell.angle_beta   90.00
_cell.angle_gamma   90.00
#
_symmetry.space_group_name_H-M   'P 1'
#
loop_
_entity.id
_entity.type
_entity.pdbx_description
1 polymer ?
#
loop_
_entity_poly.entity_id
_entity_poly.type
_entity_poly.pdbx_seq_one_letter_code
_entity_poly.pdbx_strand_id
1 'polypeptide(L)'
;MGFVSADDFIRKNAEWVLEKMKTMKKIGRNSLFARHDQAEYLKLKETAREMVKSRLEKYAEFYGFQYNGVAIRNQKTRWGSCSSKGNLNFNYKILLLPQRHADYIIVHELCHLKEFNHGKRFWNLVGQTIPEYERIVKQLKVL
;
A
#
# COMPACT_ATOMS: atom_id res chain seq x y z
N MET A 1 7.93 -6.67 -11.33
CA MET A 1 8.59 -7.43 -10.25
C MET A 1 7.53 -7.77 -9.20
N GLY A 2 7.42 -9.03 -8.75
CA GLY A 2 6.37 -9.43 -7.81
C GLY A 2 6.73 -9.07 -6.37
N PHE A 3 5.81 -8.44 -5.64
CA PHE A 3 5.88 -8.34 -4.19
C PHE A 3 5.42 -9.66 -3.57
N VAL A 4 5.86 -9.96 -2.34
CA VAL A 4 5.27 -11.05 -1.54
C VAL A 4 3.77 -10.75 -1.36
N SER A 5 2.93 -11.79 -1.30
CA SER A 5 1.49 -11.62 -1.13
C SER A 5 1.21 -10.78 0.13
N ALA A 6 0.19 -9.91 0.07
CA ALA A 6 -0.13 -9.05 1.21
C ALA A 6 -0.41 -9.88 2.47
N ASP A 7 -1.08 -11.03 2.29
CA ASP A 7 -1.41 -11.94 3.38
C ASP A 7 -0.18 -12.61 3.98
N ASP A 8 0.76 -13.08 3.15
CA ASP A 8 1.99 -13.73 3.62
C ASP A 8 2.91 -12.73 4.32
N PHE A 9 3.01 -11.50 3.81
CA PHE A 9 3.79 -10.46 4.45
C PHE A 9 3.27 -10.15 5.85
N ILE A 10 1.96 -9.99 6.02
CA ILE A 10 1.36 -9.67 7.33
C ILE A 10 1.50 -10.86 8.28
N ARG A 11 1.27 -12.09 7.82
CA ARG A 11 1.40 -13.29 8.66
C ARG A 11 2.82 -13.49 9.17
N LYS A 12 3.81 -13.37 8.29
CA LYS A 12 5.22 -13.62 8.62
C LYS A 12 5.88 -12.44 9.35
N ASN A 13 5.38 -11.20 9.17
CA ASN A 13 5.81 -10.02 9.95
C ASN A 13 4.83 -9.67 11.06
N ALA A 14 4.01 -10.61 11.52
CA ALA A 14 2.95 -10.34 12.49
C ALA A 14 3.51 -9.62 13.74
N GLU A 15 4.65 -10.04 14.30
CA GLU A 15 5.23 -9.37 15.47
C GLU A 15 5.69 -7.93 15.17
N TRP A 16 6.34 -7.69 14.02
CA TRP A 16 6.79 -6.37 13.59
C TRP A 16 5.63 -5.41 13.27
N VAL A 17 4.58 -5.93 12.62
CA VAL A 17 3.32 -5.24 12.38
C VAL A 17 2.64 -4.93 13.73
N LEU A 18 2.57 -5.90 14.63
CA LEU A 18 1.81 -5.80 15.89
C LEU A 18 2.52 -4.96 16.96
N GLU A 19 3.85 -4.97 17.00
CA GLU A 19 4.64 -4.15 17.91
C GLU A 19 4.50 -2.65 17.58
N LYS A 20 4.36 -2.31 16.28
CA LYS A 20 4.12 -0.94 15.82
C LYS A 20 2.63 -0.56 15.75
N MET A 21 1.73 -1.55 15.74
CA MET A 21 0.28 -1.36 15.96
C MET A 21 -0.10 -1.18 17.44
N LYS A 22 0.84 -1.24 18.41
CA LYS A 22 0.60 -0.85 19.83
C LYS A 22 0.02 0.57 19.97
N THR A 23 0.13 1.40 18.94
CA THR A 23 -0.47 2.75 18.85
C THR A 23 -1.93 2.75 18.36
N MET A 24 -2.38 1.70 17.67
CA MET A 24 -3.79 1.52 17.28
C MET A 24 -4.49 0.65 18.32
N LYS A 25 -4.89 1.26 19.44
CA LYS A 25 -5.60 0.65 20.59
C LYS A 25 -6.93 -0.09 20.29
N LYS A 26 -7.30 -0.34 19.02
CA LYS A 26 -8.69 -0.70 18.67
C LYS A 26 -8.89 -1.79 17.61
N ILE A 27 -7.85 -2.36 17.01
CA ILE A 27 -8.01 -3.43 16.02
C ILE A 27 -7.52 -4.74 16.64
N GLY A 28 -8.45 -5.66 16.94
CA GLY A 28 -8.12 -6.93 17.56
C GLY A 28 -7.27 -7.80 16.66
N ARG A 29 -6.24 -8.45 17.22
CA ARG A 29 -5.32 -9.37 16.52
C ARG A 29 -6.04 -10.47 15.72
N ASN A 30 -7.20 -10.91 16.22
CA ASN A 30 -8.08 -11.88 15.55
C ASN A 30 -8.85 -11.27 14.38
N SER A 31 -9.17 -9.98 14.39
CA SER A 31 -9.98 -9.32 13.36
C SER A 31 -9.29 -9.22 11.99
N LEU A 32 -7.94 -9.18 12.00
CA LEU A 32 -7.12 -9.14 10.79
C LEU A 32 -7.16 -10.45 9.97
N PHE A 33 -7.50 -11.56 10.62
CA PHE A 33 -7.43 -12.91 10.04
C PHE A 33 -8.70 -13.74 10.23
N ALA A 34 -9.62 -13.30 11.09
CA ALA A 34 -10.92 -13.92 11.26
C ALA A 34 -11.77 -13.61 10.04
N ARG A 35 -12.22 -14.66 9.36
CA ARG A 35 -13.36 -14.52 8.45
C ARG A 35 -14.56 -14.08 9.30
N HIS A 36 -15.33 -13.11 8.80
CA HIS A 36 -16.73 -12.80 9.18
C HIS A 36 -17.03 -11.67 10.18
N ASP A 37 -16.56 -10.44 9.95
CA ASP A 37 -17.42 -9.27 10.18
C ASP A 37 -17.37 -8.31 8.98
N GLN A 38 -18.49 -8.27 8.25
CA GLN A 38 -18.63 -7.40 7.08
C GLN A 38 -18.63 -5.92 7.47
N ALA A 39 -19.13 -5.57 8.64
CA ALA A 39 -19.15 -4.20 9.13
C ALA A 39 -17.72 -3.71 9.44
N GLU A 40 -16.93 -4.53 10.13
CA GLU A 40 -15.51 -4.23 10.38
C GLU A 40 -14.71 -4.12 9.09
N TYR A 41 -14.87 -5.05 8.14
CA TYR A 41 -14.21 -4.96 6.85
C TYR A 41 -14.55 -3.65 6.12
N LEU A 42 -15.83 -3.26 6.09
CA LEU A 42 -16.25 -2.01 5.45
C LEU A 42 -15.64 -0.79 6.13
N LYS A 43 -15.56 -0.79 7.46
CA LYS A 43 -14.91 0.28 8.23
C LYS A 43 -13.42 0.38 7.91
N LEU A 44 -12.68 -0.72 7.95
CA LEU A 44 -11.26 -0.76 7.60
C LEU A 44 -11.03 -0.34 6.15
N LYS A 45 -11.90 -0.76 5.24
CA LYS A 45 -11.86 -0.37 3.83
C LYS A 45 -12.02 1.15 3.66
N GLU A 46 -12.92 1.78 4.41
CA GLU A 46 -13.12 3.23 4.33
C GLU A 46 -11.94 4.00 4.94
N THR A 47 -11.45 3.59 6.11
CA THR A 47 -10.25 4.17 6.71
C THR A 47 -9.03 4.05 5.78
N ALA A 48 -8.89 2.92 5.07
CA ALA A 48 -7.84 2.72 4.09
C ALA A 48 -8.00 3.69 2.91
N ARG A 49 -9.24 3.93 2.47
CA ARG A 49 -9.54 4.86 1.38
C ARG A 49 -9.16 6.28 1.74
N GLU A 50 -9.55 6.75 2.91
CA GLU A 50 -9.24 8.10 3.41
C GLU A 50 -7.72 8.30 3.49
N MET A 51 -7.01 7.37 4.12
CA MET A 51 -5.55 7.41 4.21
C MET A 51 -4.91 7.42 2.82
N VAL A 52 -5.29 6.50 1.93
CA VAL A 52 -4.72 6.40 0.59
C VAL A 52 -4.99 7.67 -0.23
N LYS A 53 -6.21 8.21 -0.19
CA LYS A 53 -6.58 9.43 -0.93
C LYS A 53 -5.74 10.63 -0.47
N SER A 54 -5.66 10.87 0.83
CA SER A 54 -4.87 11.97 1.38
C SER A 54 -3.40 11.91 0.96
N ARG A 55 -2.81 10.70 0.95
CA ARG A 55 -1.43 10.50 0.47
C ARG A 55 -1.30 10.68 -1.03
N LEU A 56 -2.24 10.12 -1.80
CA LEU A 56 -2.25 10.26 -3.25
C LEU A 56 -2.35 11.72 -3.68
N GLU A 57 -3.21 12.52 -3.06
CA GLU A 57 -3.34 13.95 -3.34
C GLU A 57 -1.99 14.66 -3.16
N LYS A 58 -1.35 14.46 -2.01
CA LYS A 58 -0.03 15.02 -1.71
C LYS A 58 1.04 14.63 -2.75
N TYR A 59 1.13 13.35 -3.09
CA TYR A 59 2.17 12.88 -4.01
C TYR A 59 1.83 13.21 -5.48
N ALA A 60 0.56 13.15 -5.87
CA ALA A 60 0.13 13.52 -7.20
C ALA A 60 0.39 15.01 -7.47
N GLU A 61 0.17 15.87 -6.48
CA GLU A 61 0.56 17.28 -6.53
C GLU A 61 2.08 17.44 -6.74
N PHE A 62 2.90 16.75 -5.93
CA PHE A 62 4.36 16.79 -6.07
C PHE A 62 4.84 16.39 -7.47
N TYR A 63 4.26 15.33 -8.04
CA TYR A 63 4.66 14.84 -9.37
C TYR A 63 3.96 15.56 -10.54
N GLY A 64 2.93 16.37 -10.28
CA GLY A 64 2.05 16.91 -11.30
C GLY A 64 1.27 15.82 -12.07
N PHE A 65 0.95 14.70 -11.40
CA PHE A 65 0.24 13.57 -12.03
C PHE A 65 -1.27 13.65 -11.82
N GLN A 66 -2.01 13.10 -12.78
CA GLN A 66 -3.46 12.92 -12.69
C GLN A 66 -3.81 11.44 -12.79
N TYR A 67 -4.66 10.96 -11.90
CA TYR A 67 -5.21 9.60 -11.92
C TYR A 67 -6.73 9.64 -12.10
N ASN A 68 -7.29 8.58 -12.67
CA ASN A 68 -8.72 8.53 -13.00
C ASN A 68 -9.61 8.13 -11.82
N GLY A 69 -9.12 7.23 -10.97
CA GLY A 69 -9.91 6.73 -9.85
C GLY A 69 -9.10 5.87 -8.90
N VAL A 70 -9.62 5.72 -7.68
CA VAL A 70 -9.00 4.94 -6.61
C VAL A 70 -10.00 3.93 -6.07
N ALA A 71 -9.62 2.67 -6.02
CA ALA A 71 -10.42 1.63 -5.40
C ALA A 71 -9.65 0.87 -4.32
N ILE A 72 -10.31 0.66 -3.17
CA ILE A 72 -9.80 -0.21 -2.12
C ILE A 72 -10.41 -1.60 -2.27
N ARG A 73 -9.56 -2.64 -2.24
CA ARG A 73 -9.90 -4.03 -2.52
C ARG A 73 -9.36 -4.95 -1.41
N ASN A 74 -9.86 -6.18 -1.38
CA ASN A 74 -9.33 -7.26 -0.54
C ASN A 74 -8.67 -8.32 -1.44
N GLN A 75 -7.51 -7.97 -2.01
CA GLN A 75 -6.77 -8.85 -2.92
C GLN A 75 -5.86 -9.78 -2.12
N LYS A 76 -5.74 -11.04 -2.52
CA LYS A 76 -4.87 -12.00 -1.82
C LYS A 76 -3.37 -11.73 -2.06
N THR A 77 -3.00 -11.34 -3.28
CA THR A 77 -1.60 -11.44 -3.75
C THR A 77 -0.90 -10.11 -3.99
N ARG A 78 -1.58 -8.97 -3.88
CA ARG A 78 -1.01 -7.67 -4.24
C ARG A 78 -1.38 -6.59 -3.23
N TRP A 79 -0.47 -5.64 -3.07
CA TRP A 79 -0.67 -4.42 -2.28
C TRP A 79 -1.36 -3.31 -3.08
N GLY A 80 -1.09 -3.23 -4.38
CA GLY A 80 -1.72 -2.30 -5.28
C GLY A 80 -1.58 -2.70 -6.75
N SER A 81 -2.13 -1.85 -7.61
CA SER A 81 -1.94 -1.91 -9.07
C SER A 81 -2.36 -0.59 -9.73
N CYS A 82 -1.68 -0.19 -10.80
CA CYS A 82 -2.12 0.83 -11.74
C CYS A 82 -2.56 0.21 -13.08
N SER A 83 -3.72 0.61 -13.60
CA SER A 83 -4.15 0.24 -14.96
C SER A 83 -3.57 1.19 -16.01
N SER A 84 -3.54 0.77 -17.28
CA SER A 84 -3.19 1.64 -18.42
C SER A 84 -4.12 2.85 -18.56
N LYS A 85 -5.35 2.75 -18.04
CA LYS A 85 -6.32 3.84 -17.95
C LYS A 85 -6.14 4.69 -16.69
N GLY A 86 -5.01 4.62 -15.98
CA GLY A 86 -4.74 5.48 -14.82
C GLY A 86 -5.65 5.27 -13.59
N ASN A 87 -6.34 4.13 -13.49
CA ASN A 87 -7.04 3.74 -12.26
C ASN A 87 -6.06 3.04 -11.32
N LEU A 88 -6.06 3.45 -10.06
CA LEU A 88 -5.23 2.92 -8.99
C LEU A 88 -6.06 2.01 -8.07
N ASN A 89 -5.54 0.84 -7.74
CA ASN A 89 -6.15 -0.06 -6.77
C ASN A 89 -5.18 -0.29 -5.62
N PHE A 90 -5.71 -0.40 -4.40
CA PHE A 90 -4.94 -0.72 -3.20
C PHE A 90 -5.64 -1.76 -2.35
N ASN A 91 -4.87 -2.55 -1.63
CA ASN A 91 -5.38 -3.48 -0.64
C ASN A 91 -5.74 -2.75 0.66
N TYR A 92 -6.91 -2.99 1.26
CA TYR A 92 -7.28 -2.35 2.52
C TYR A 92 -6.29 -2.63 3.66
N LYS A 93 -5.60 -3.78 3.58
CA LYS A 93 -4.57 -4.18 4.54
C LYS A 93 -3.33 -3.27 4.51
N ILE A 94 -3.23 -2.34 3.57
CA ILE A 94 -2.21 -1.29 3.57
C ILE A 94 -2.21 -0.47 4.88
N LEU A 95 -3.35 -0.38 5.57
CA LEU A 95 -3.47 0.23 6.91
C LEU A 95 -2.63 -0.45 7.99
N LEU A 96 -2.27 -1.71 7.77
CA LEU A 96 -1.50 -2.52 8.73
C LEU A 96 0.00 -2.33 8.54
N LEU A 97 0.41 -1.65 7.47
CA LEU A 97 1.80 -1.39 7.20
C LEU A 97 2.27 -0.16 7.98
N PRO A 98 3.54 -0.12 8.42
CA PRO A 98 4.14 1.12 8.86
C PRO A 98 4.03 2.18 7.77
N GLN A 99 3.82 3.43 8.18
CA GLN A 99 3.48 4.52 7.26
C GLN A 99 4.43 4.61 6.06
N ARG A 100 5.75 4.46 6.26
CA ARG A 100 6.74 4.51 5.17
C ARG A 100 6.53 3.42 4.10
N HIS A 101 6.07 2.23 4.50
CA HIS A 101 5.79 1.13 3.57
C HIS A 101 4.49 1.39 2.80
N ALA A 102 3.46 1.90 3.48
CA ALA A 102 2.23 2.35 2.83
C ALA A 102 2.51 3.48 1.83
N ASP A 103 3.27 4.51 2.24
CA ASP A 103 3.70 5.63 1.39
C ASP A 103 4.48 5.12 0.17
N TYR A 104 5.41 4.17 0.35
CA TYR A 104 6.12 3.53 -0.76
C TYR A 104 5.18 2.83 -1.76
N ILE A 105 4.22 2.02 -1.29
CA ILE A 105 3.26 1.34 -2.17
C ILE A 105 2.41 2.36 -2.93
N ILE A 106 1.96 3.41 -2.27
CA ILE A 106 1.15 4.48 -2.89
C ILE A 106 1.96 5.19 -3.98
N VAL A 107 3.20 5.60 -3.67
CA VAL A 107 4.10 6.21 -4.65
C VAL A 107 4.42 5.26 -5.80
N HIS A 108 4.63 3.97 -5.52
CA HIS A 108 4.90 2.96 -6.54
C HIS A 108 3.79 2.90 -7.59
N GLU A 109 2.53 2.75 -7.14
CA GLU A 109 1.40 2.69 -8.05
C GLU A 109 1.15 4.03 -8.75
N LEU A 110 1.41 5.15 -8.08
CA LEU A 110 1.29 6.47 -8.68
C LEU A 110 2.34 6.70 -9.78
N CYS A 111 3.58 6.27 -9.60
CA CYS A 111 4.65 6.37 -10.60
C CYS A 111 4.35 5.58 -11.88
N HIS A 112 3.49 4.55 -11.80
CA HIS A 112 3.03 3.82 -12.97
C HIS A 112 2.16 4.64 -13.94
N LEU A 113 1.62 5.79 -13.52
CA LEU A 113 0.97 6.73 -14.44
C LEU A 113 1.92 7.28 -15.50
N LYS A 114 3.23 7.33 -15.19
CA LYS A 114 4.26 7.84 -16.10
C LYS A 114 5.12 6.73 -16.68
N GLU A 115 5.49 5.72 -15.89
CA GLU A 115 6.38 4.64 -16.31
C GLU A 115 5.84 3.27 -15.86
N PHE A 116 5.33 2.45 -16.79
CA PHE A 116 4.82 1.12 -16.46
C PHE A 116 5.93 0.08 -16.19
N ASN A 117 7.11 0.29 -16.77
CA ASN A 117 8.23 -0.63 -16.63
C ASN A 117 9.12 -0.23 -15.45
N HIS A 118 9.47 -1.19 -14.57
CA HIS A 118 10.35 -0.99 -13.41
C HIS A 118 11.85 -0.81 -13.78
N GLY A 119 12.14 -0.05 -14.84
CA GLY A 119 13.50 0.31 -15.25
C GLY A 119 14.04 1.55 -14.51
N LYS A 120 15.21 2.04 -14.93
CA LYS A 120 15.90 3.19 -14.30
C LYS A 120 15.00 4.43 -14.15
N ARG A 121 14.19 4.77 -15.16
CA ARG A 121 13.29 5.93 -15.10
C ARG A 121 12.22 5.79 -14.01
N PHE A 122 11.64 4.60 -13.87
CA PHE A 122 10.67 4.33 -12.81
C PHE A 122 11.29 4.48 -11.42
N TRP A 123 12.45 3.87 -11.19
CA TRP A 123 13.11 3.97 -9.88
C TRP A 123 13.62 5.38 -9.57
N ASN A 124 14.03 6.13 -10.59
CA ASN A 124 14.34 7.55 -10.44
C ASN A 124 13.10 8.37 -10.03
N LEU A 125 11.91 8.06 -10.54
CA LEU A 125 10.67 8.71 -10.09
C LEU A 125 10.39 8.37 -8.63
N VAL A 126 10.36 7.08 -8.28
CA VAL A 126 10.09 6.64 -6.89
C VAL A 126 11.07 7.26 -5.89
N GLY A 127 12.36 7.32 -6.25
CA GLY A 127 13.41 7.87 -5.39
C GLY A 127 13.29 9.38 -5.11
N GLN A 128 12.49 10.13 -5.87
CA GLN A 128 12.29 11.56 -5.62
C GLN A 128 11.53 11.83 -4.33
N THR A 129 10.56 10.98 -3.98
CA THR A 129 9.79 11.13 -2.72
C THR A 129 10.14 10.08 -1.69
N ILE A 130 10.69 8.93 -2.08
CA ILE A 130 11.06 7.83 -1.20
C ILE A 130 12.52 7.45 -1.46
N PRO A 131 13.51 8.24 -0.99
CA PRO A 131 14.92 7.99 -1.29
C PRO A 131 15.41 6.64 -0.73
N GLU A 132 14.84 6.15 0.38
CA GLU A 132 15.15 4.84 0.96
C GLU A 132 14.39 3.65 0.32
N TYR A 133 13.78 3.82 -0.86
CA TYR A 133 12.91 2.80 -1.47
C TYR A 133 13.57 1.43 -1.58
N GLU A 134 14.87 1.34 -1.83
CA GLU A 134 15.58 0.06 -1.96
C GLU A 134 15.51 -0.78 -0.67
N ARG A 135 15.60 -0.13 0.50
CA ARG A 135 15.47 -0.80 1.80
C ARG A 135 14.05 -1.31 2.01
N ILE A 136 13.06 -0.50 1.68
CA ILE A 136 11.64 -0.86 1.80
C ILE A 136 11.29 -1.99 0.83
N VAL A 137 11.79 -1.93 -0.41
CA VAL A 137 11.66 -2.98 -1.42
C VAL A 137 12.24 -4.29 -0.90
N LYS A 138 13.42 -4.27 -0.28
CA LYS A 138 13.99 -5.47 0.34
C LYS A 138 13.07 -5.99 1.43
N GLN A 139 12.54 -5.14 2.30
CA GLN A 139 11.60 -5.56 3.36
C GLN A 139 10.30 -6.16 2.80
N LEU A 140 9.75 -5.62 1.70
CA LEU A 140 8.52 -6.10 1.06
C LEU A 140 8.72 -7.32 0.13
N LYS A 141 9.93 -7.53 -0.39
CA LYS A 141 10.30 -8.68 -1.23
C LYS A 141 10.84 -9.86 -0.42
N VAL A 142 11.48 -9.59 0.72
CA VAL A 142 12.05 -10.61 1.57
C VAL A 142 10.91 -11.19 2.40
N LEU A 143 10.43 -12.35 1.93
CA LEU A 143 9.96 -13.50 2.71
C LEU A 143 9.60 -14.69 1.83
#